data_AF-A0A370DUH6-F1
#
_entry.id   AF-A0A370DUH6-F1
#
_cell.length_a   1.000
_cell.length_b   1.000
_cell.length_c   1.000
_cell.angle_alpha   90.00
_cell.angle_beta   90.00
_cell.angle_gamma   90.00
#
_symmetry.space_group_name_H-M   'P 1'
#
loop_
_entity.id
_entity.type
_entity.pdbx_description
1 polymer ?
#
loop_
_entity_poly.entity_id
_entity_poly.type
_entity_poly.pdbx_seq_one_letter_code
_entity_poly.pdbx_strand_id
1 'polypeptide(L)'
;MFRSAHKLRSRPSLVFILFIWLFMNVIGAQGAIAPAAKKTSTSTADHTKFEVLQQEFATAPDVTKACLTCHTEASKQIHKTTHWNWKITHPETGQVLGKKRVVNSFCGSITTNYARCTSCHIGYGWKDDSFDFSSEENVDCLVCHDTTDTYKKFPTAAGHPTYVDKPFPKKSKKIWKALDLTKVAQAVGKPRRENCGVCHFYGGGGDGVKHGDLDSSMTNPPRTLDVHMGVDGLNFVCTECHSTDGHDLKGSHYTSVGKDAHGIDIPGRDDHNRASCESCHGDKPHEETINNKINDHTNKVACQACQACHIPTYAKGGVPSKTWWDWSTAGRMDATFVKIVVQFSTLLCL
;
A
#
# COMPACT_ATOMS: atom_id res chain seq x y z
N MET A 1 19.13 82.24 36.89
CA MET A 1 18.72 82.73 38.23
C MET A 1 18.19 81.55 39.04
N PHE A 2 18.65 81.45 40.29
CA PHE A 2 18.50 80.33 41.21
C PHE A 2 17.11 80.25 41.88
N ARG A 3 16.89 79.09 42.53
CA ARG A 3 15.89 78.69 43.55
C ARG A 3 14.56 78.11 43.06
N SER A 4 13.86 77.23 43.78
CA SER A 4 14.16 76.04 44.62
C SER A 4 12.79 75.53 45.11
N ALA A 5 12.62 74.20 45.12
CA ALA A 5 11.76 73.38 46.00
C ALA A 5 10.22 73.61 46.06
N HIS A 6 9.44 72.55 45.82
CA HIS A 6 8.82 71.79 46.92
C HIS A 6 8.30 70.41 46.46
N LYS A 7 8.70 69.37 47.21
CA LYS A 7 8.13 68.02 47.22
C LYS A 7 6.82 68.04 48.02
N LEU A 8 5.76 67.38 47.53
CA LEU A 8 4.76 66.75 48.38
C LEU A 8 4.36 65.39 47.83
N ARG A 9 4.14 64.47 48.76
CA ARG A 9 4.19 63.01 48.65
C ARG A 9 2.76 62.49 48.75
N SER A 10 2.19 61.92 47.68
CA SER A 10 0.90 61.21 47.73
C SER A 10 1.15 59.71 47.90
N ARG A 11 0.60 59.14 48.99
CA ARG A 11 0.62 57.71 49.32
C ARG A 11 -0.37 56.96 48.41
N PRO A 12 -0.01 55.84 47.75
CA PRO A 12 -1.02 55.00 47.12
C PRO A 12 -1.72 54.12 48.16
N SER A 13 -3.03 54.05 48.00
CA SER A 13 -4.02 53.37 48.85
C SER A 13 -3.82 51.85 48.93
N LEU A 14 -4.27 51.29 50.05
CA LEU A 14 -4.22 49.88 50.49
C LEU A 14 -4.85 48.82 49.54
N VAL A 15 -5.25 49.19 48.32
CA VAL A 15 -5.95 48.31 47.37
C VAL A 15 -4.98 47.50 46.49
N PHE A 16 -3.69 47.87 46.47
CA PHE A 16 -2.70 47.24 45.59
C PHE A 16 -2.00 45.99 46.19
N ILE A 17 -2.22 45.67 47.46
CA ILE A 17 -1.51 44.58 48.15
C ILE A 17 -2.26 43.23 48.05
N LEU A 18 -3.56 43.22 47.70
CA LEU A 18 -4.30 41.96 47.56
C LEU A 18 -4.11 41.25 46.20
N PHE A 19 -3.55 41.94 45.19
CA PHE A 19 -3.34 41.35 43.85
C PHE A 19 -1.99 40.64 43.67
N ILE A 20 -1.05 40.81 44.61
CA ILE A 20 0.30 40.23 44.52
C ILE A 20 0.36 38.84 45.20
N TRP A 21 -0.61 38.50 46.06
CA TRP A 21 -0.66 37.20 46.73
C TRP A 21 -1.32 36.08 45.92
N LEU A 22 -1.91 36.39 44.75
CA LEU A 22 -2.49 35.39 43.85
C LEU A 22 -1.55 34.95 42.70
N PHE A 23 -0.34 35.53 42.60
CA PHE A 23 0.59 35.28 41.49
C PHE A 23 1.87 34.51 41.87
N MET A 24 2.04 34.09 43.14
CA MET A 24 3.25 33.38 43.60
C MET A 24 3.04 31.91 44.03
N ASN A 25 1.99 31.24 43.56
CA ASN A 25 1.78 29.80 43.82
C ASN A 25 1.38 28.98 42.58
N VAL A 26 1.84 29.36 41.39
CA VAL A 26 1.69 28.53 40.17
C VAL A 26 3.05 28.27 39.50
N ILE A 27 4.05 27.92 40.30
CA ILE A 27 5.32 27.36 39.82
C ILE A 27 5.56 26.10 40.64
N GLY A 28 5.00 24.98 40.18
CA GLY A 28 5.09 23.72 40.93
C GLY A 28 4.21 22.60 40.40
N ALA A 29 4.05 22.48 39.09
CA ALA A 29 3.54 21.26 38.48
C ALA A 29 4.20 21.09 37.11
N GLN A 30 5.45 20.65 37.12
CA GLN A 30 5.99 19.92 35.97
C GLN A 30 5.13 18.68 35.85
N GLY A 31 4.13 18.73 34.98
CA GLY A 31 3.41 17.54 34.54
C GLY A 31 4.47 16.58 34.04
N ALA A 32 4.69 15.50 34.79
CA ALA A 32 5.47 14.37 34.31
C ALA A 32 4.81 13.95 33.00
N ILE A 33 5.51 14.18 31.88
CA ILE A 33 5.16 13.58 30.61
C ILE A 33 5.28 12.09 30.89
N ALA A 34 4.14 11.44 31.10
CA ALA A 34 4.09 9.99 31.23
C ALA A 34 4.83 9.43 30.01
N PRO A 35 5.85 8.57 30.20
CA PRO A 35 6.50 7.95 29.06
C PRO A 35 5.40 7.30 28.22
N ALA A 36 5.37 7.63 26.93
CA ALA A 36 4.43 7.04 25.99
C ALA A 36 4.40 5.54 26.26
N ALA A 37 3.22 5.02 26.65
CA ALA A 37 3.07 3.62 27.01
C ALA A 37 3.72 2.79 25.90
N LYS A 38 4.74 1.99 26.24
CA LYS A 38 5.36 1.06 25.28
C LYS A 38 4.22 0.23 24.72
N LYS A 39 3.86 0.47 23.45
CA LYS A 39 2.87 -0.36 22.74
C LYS A 39 3.33 -1.80 22.91
N THR A 40 2.54 -2.58 23.64
CA THR A 40 2.78 -4.01 23.82
C THR A 40 2.85 -4.61 22.42
N SER A 41 4.00 -5.17 22.05
CA SER A 41 4.16 -5.77 20.73
C SER A 41 3.15 -6.89 20.57
N THR A 42 2.32 -6.82 19.53
CA THR A 42 1.43 -7.91 19.12
C THR A 42 2.17 -9.00 18.32
N SER A 43 3.47 -8.82 18.10
CA SER A 43 4.36 -9.79 17.45
C SER A 43 5.11 -10.61 18.51
N THR A 44 5.25 -11.91 18.25
CA THR A 44 6.04 -12.85 19.05
C THR A 44 7.55 -12.68 18.85
N ALA A 45 7.97 -11.97 17.80
CA ALA A 45 9.37 -11.69 17.49
C ALA A 45 9.63 -10.18 17.43
N ASP A 46 10.77 -9.77 17.98
CA ASP A 46 11.31 -8.41 17.92
C ASP A 46 12.57 -8.44 17.06
N HIS A 47 12.45 -7.98 15.82
CA HIS A 47 13.51 -8.10 14.82
C HIS A 47 14.75 -7.26 15.15
N THR A 48 14.63 -6.27 16.03
CA THR A 48 15.79 -5.49 16.51
C THR A 48 16.74 -6.32 17.39
N LYS A 49 16.28 -7.45 17.94
CA LYS A 49 17.05 -8.32 18.85
C LYS A 49 17.78 -9.46 18.15
N PHE A 50 17.53 -9.71 16.86
CA PHE A 50 18.25 -10.75 16.15
C PHE A 50 19.62 -10.24 15.70
N GLU A 51 20.69 -10.88 16.19
CA GLU A 51 22.09 -10.52 15.84
C GLU A 51 22.31 -10.53 14.32
N VAL A 52 21.68 -11.47 13.60
CA VAL A 52 21.75 -11.57 12.13
C VAL A 52 21.20 -10.32 11.41
N LEU A 53 20.39 -9.50 12.08
CA LEU A 53 19.85 -8.23 11.55
C LEU A 53 20.55 -7.00 12.13
N GLN A 54 21.55 -7.16 13.01
CA GLN A 54 22.35 -6.08 13.60
C GLN A 54 23.66 -5.84 12.83
N GLN A 55 23.59 -5.96 11.50
CA GLN A 55 24.72 -5.73 10.60
C GLN A 55 24.32 -4.76 9.49
N GLU A 56 25.31 -4.16 8.84
CA GLU A 56 25.08 -3.37 7.63
C GLU A 56 24.85 -4.27 6.43
N PHE A 57 23.75 -4.05 5.71
CA PHE A 57 23.45 -4.78 4.47
C PHE A 57 23.84 -3.95 3.25
N ALA A 58 24.71 -4.51 2.41
CA ALA A 58 25.12 -3.87 1.16
C ALA A 58 24.02 -3.94 0.10
N THR A 59 23.30 -5.06 0.05
CA THR A 59 22.22 -5.29 -0.93
C THR A 59 20.97 -5.86 -0.28
N ALA A 60 19.82 -5.66 -0.92
CA ALA A 60 18.56 -6.19 -0.42
C ALA A 60 18.48 -7.73 -0.44
N PRO A 61 19.07 -8.46 -1.41
CA PRO A 61 19.26 -9.90 -1.30
C PRO A 61 20.03 -10.37 -0.06
N ASP A 62 21.01 -9.60 0.43
CA ASP A 62 21.72 -9.94 1.67
C ASP A 62 20.78 -9.92 2.89
N VAL A 63 19.79 -9.02 2.88
CA VAL A 63 18.71 -9.02 3.89
C VAL A 63 17.88 -10.30 3.76
N THR A 64 17.49 -10.67 2.55
CA THR A 64 16.72 -11.91 2.33
C THR A 64 17.49 -13.13 2.81
N LYS A 65 18.80 -13.23 2.55
CA LYS A 65 19.66 -14.29 3.10
C LYS A 65 19.59 -14.36 4.62
N ALA A 66 19.68 -13.20 5.29
CA ALA A 66 19.55 -13.13 6.75
C ALA A 66 18.17 -13.60 7.23
N CYS A 67 17.08 -13.17 6.57
CA CYS A 67 15.72 -13.62 6.87
C CYS A 67 15.56 -15.14 6.73
N LEU A 68 16.15 -15.74 5.70
CA LEU A 68 16.05 -17.17 5.40
C LEU A 68 16.73 -18.07 6.45
N THR A 69 17.60 -17.52 7.31
CA THR A 69 18.16 -18.28 8.44
C THR A 69 17.12 -18.70 9.47
N CYS A 70 15.98 -17.99 9.53
CA CYS A 70 14.86 -18.31 10.42
C CYS A 70 13.57 -18.65 9.65
N HIS A 71 13.34 -18.01 8.50
CA HIS A 71 12.13 -18.19 7.67
C HIS A 71 12.39 -19.14 6.49
N THR A 72 12.87 -20.35 6.78
CA THR A 72 13.44 -21.29 5.80
C THR A 72 12.49 -21.75 4.68
N GLU A 73 11.18 -21.63 4.89
CA GLU A 73 10.16 -22.06 3.92
C GLU A 73 9.48 -20.89 3.20
N ALA A 74 9.73 -19.65 3.63
CA ALA A 74 8.99 -18.49 3.14
C ALA A 74 9.22 -18.25 1.64
N SER A 75 10.48 -18.28 1.16
CA SER A 75 10.76 -18.14 -0.27
C SER A 75 10.18 -19.29 -1.09
N LYS A 76 10.26 -20.54 -0.61
CA LYS A 76 9.68 -21.71 -1.31
C LYS A 76 8.16 -21.63 -1.42
N GLN A 77 7.50 -21.10 -0.39
CA GLN A 77 6.08 -20.80 -0.40
C GLN A 77 5.75 -19.73 -1.44
N ILE A 78 6.45 -18.59 -1.39
CA ILE A 78 6.30 -17.49 -2.35
C ILE A 78 6.53 -17.95 -3.80
N HIS A 79 7.51 -18.83 -4.03
CA HIS A 79 7.84 -19.35 -5.36
C HIS A 79 6.70 -20.11 -6.03
N LYS A 80 5.69 -20.56 -5.28
CA LYS A 80 4.51 -21.25 -5.82
C LYS A 80 3.39 -20.28 -6.23
N THR A 81 3.51 -19.00 -5.89
CA THR A 81 2.43 -18.02 -6.03
C THR A 81 2.47 -17.28 -7.37
N THR A 82 1.34 -16.65 -7.71
CA THR A 82 1.25 -15.74 -8.86
C THR A 82 2.12 -14.49 -8.67
N HIS A 83 2.34 -14.03 -7.44
CA HIS A 83 3.17 -12.85 -7.16
C HIS A 83 4.62 -13.05 -7.59
N TRP A 84 5.17 -14.26 -7.40
CA TRP A 84 6.51 -14.61 -7.86
C TRP A 84 6.55 -14.92 -9.36
N ASN A 85 5.70 -15.82 -9.83
CA ASN A 85 5.81 -16.34 -11.19
C ASN A 85 5.25 -15.39 -12.26
N TRP A 86 4.35 -14.49 -11.88
CA TRP A 86 3.52 -13.69 -12.78
C TRP A 86 2.81 -14.52 -13.84
N LYS A 87 2.43 -15.75 -13.47
CA LYS A 87 1.73 -16.72 -14.29
C LYS A 87 0.57 -17.31 -13.51
N ILE A 88 -0.50 -17.63 -14.22
CA ILE A 88 -1.59 -18.46 -13.73
C ILE A 88 -2.04 -19.36 -14.88
N THR A 89 -2.36 -20.62 -14.60
CA THR A 89 -2.97 -21.52 -15.58
C THR A 89 -4.47 -21.48 -15.38
N HIS A 90 -5.21 -21.07 -16.41
CA HIS A 90 -6.66 -21.02 -16.36
C HIS A 90 -7.21 -22.45 -16.19
N PRO A 91 -8.04 -22.72 -15.16
CA PRO A 91 -8.41 -24.09 -14.80
C PRO A 91 -9.22 -24.80 -15.89
N GLU A 92 -10.10 -24.08 -16.59
CA GLU A 92 -10.98 -24.69 -17.59
C GLU A 92 -10.34 -24.85 -18.97
N THR A 93 -9.44 -23.94 -19.34
CA THR A 93 -8.91 -23.84 -20.71
C THR A 93 -7.46 -24.30 -20.81
N GLY A 94 -6.77 -24.46 -19.67
CA GLY A 94 -5.33 -24.75 -19.61
C GLY A 94 -4.44 -23.60 -20.10
N GLN A 95 -5.01 -22.45 -20.47
CA GLN A 95 -4.23 -21.32 -20.99
C GLN A 95 -3.35 -20.71 -19.89
N VAL A 96 -2.07 -20.51 -20.18
CA VAL A 96 -1.14 -19.83 -19.27
C VAL A 96 -1.26 -18.32 -19.46
N LEU A 97 -1.89 -17.66 -18.49
CA LEU A 97 -2.11 -16.22 -18.39
C LEU A 97 -1.14 -15.60 -17.37
N GLY A 98 -1.36 -14.32 -17.04
CA GLY A 98 -0.56 -13.56 -16.07
C GLY A 98 0.35 -12.52 -16.72
N LYS A 99 0.92 -11.64 -15.89
CA LYS A 99 1.70 -10.47 -16.34
C LYS A 99 2.93 -10.84 -17.18
N LYS A 100 3.44 -12.07 -17.08
CA LYS A 100 4.55 -12.58 -17.92
C LYS A 100 4.11 -12.94 -19.35
N ARG A 101 2.82 -13.13 -19.60
CA ARG A 101 2.26 -13.61 -20.88
C ARG A 101 1.31 -12.62 -21.54
N VAL A 102 0.55 -11.87 -20.76
CA VAL A 102 -0.51 -10.99 -21.26
C VAL A 102 0.07 -9.66 -21.75
N VAL A 103 -0.35 -9.25 -22.94
CA VAL A 103 -0.12 -7.91 -23.50
C VAL A 103 -1.32 -7.02 -23.15
N ASN A 104 -1.08 -5.77 -22.75
CA ASN A 104 -2.13 -4.79 -22.51
C ASN A 104 -1.92 -3.52 -23.36
N SER A 105 -2.95 -2.69 -23.46
CA SER A 105 -2.93 -1.41 -24.17
C SER A 105 -2.23 -0.27 -23.42
N PHE A 106 -1.76 -0.51 -22.19
CA PHE A 106 -0.93 0.43 -21.44
C PHE A 106 0.53 0.28 -21.88
N CYS A 107 1.38 -0.34 -21.06
CA CYS A 107 2.81 -0.48 -21.34
C CYS A 107 3.15 -1.68 -22.24
N GLY A 108 2.15 -2.32 -22.87
CA GLY A 108 2.37 -3.46 -23.75
C GLY A 108 2.72 -4.73 -22.96
N SER A 109 3.98 -5.15 -23.06
CA SER A 109 4.51 -6.40 -22.49
C SER A 109 5.74 -6.16 -21.61
N ILE A 110 5.94 -7.04 -20.64
CA ILE A 110 7.17 -7.10 -19.83
C ILE A 110 8.41 -7.42 -20.68
N THR A 111 8.26 -8.21 -21.74
CA THR A 111 9.39 -8.84 -22.46
C THR A 111 10.36 -7.85 -23.10
N THR A 112 9.96 -6.60 -23.29
CA THR A 112 10.81 -5.53 -23.82
C THR A 112 11.20 -4.47 -22.78
N ASN A 113 10.69 -4.59 -21.55
CA ASN A 113 10.73 -3.52 -20.53
C ASN A 113 10.97 -4.02 -19.10
N TYR A 114 11.59 -5.20 -18.93
CA TYR A 114 11.76 -5.88 -17.64
C TYR A 114 12.12 -4.94 -16.49
N ALA A 115 13.27 -4.25 -16.55
CA ALA A 115 13.78 -3.45 -15.44
C ALA A 115 12.81 -2.35 -14.93
N ARG A 116 11.92 -1.85 -15.81
CA ARG A 116 10.85 -0.92 -15.44
C ARG A 116 9.66 -1.66 -14.85
N CYS A 117 9.19 -2.72 -15.52
CA CYS A 117 8.01 -3.47 -15.11
C CYS A 117 8.20 -4.21 -13.78
N THR A 118 9.39 -4.78 -13.55
CA THR A 118 9.75 -5.58 -12.38
C THR A 118 10.10 -4.75 -11.15
N SER A 119 10.04 -3.41 -11.26
CA SER A 119 9.95 -2.56 -10.06
C SER A 119 8.71 -2.84 -9.21
N CYS A 120 7.69 -3.50 -9.78
CA CYS A 120 6.52 -4.00 -9.07
C CYS A 120 6.50 -5.54 -8.92
N HIS A 121 7.60 -6.23 -9.25
CA HIS A 121 7.73 -7.67 -8.96
C HIS A 121 8.21 -7.84 -7.53
N ILE A 122 7.85 -8.92 -6.85
CA ILE A 122 8.26 -9.19 -5.46
C ILE A 122 9.63 -9.89 -5.39
N GLY A 123 10.52 -9.58 -6.33
CA GLY A 123 11.87 -10.10 -6.37
C GLY A 123 12.89 -9.06 -6.81
N TYR A 124 14.15 -9.48 -6.79
CA TYR A 124 15.32 -8.68 -7.09
C TYR A 124 16.04 -9.23 -8.32
N GLY A 125 16.39 -8.35 -9.26
CA GLY A 125 17.27 -8.70 -10.38
C GLY A 125 16.58 -9.25 -11.63
N TRP A 126 15.25 -9.28 -11.68
CA TRP A 126 14.53 -9.70 -12.89
C TRP A 126 14.63 -8.64 -13.99
N LYS A 127 15.71 -8.72 -14.77
CA LYS A 127 16.09 -7.75 -15.80
C LYS A 127 15.93 -8.25 -17.24
N ASP A 128 15.78 -9.56 -17.43
CA ASP A 128 15.61 -10.24 -18.71
C ASP A 128 14.97 -11.63 -18.54
N ASP A 129 14.95 -12.45 -19.58
CA ASP A 129 14.39 -13.81 -19.59
C ASP A 129 15.26 -14.86 -18.86
N SER A 130 16.51 -14.53 -18.53
CA SER A 130 17.45 -15.40 -17.82
C SER A 130 17.29 -15.39 -16.29
N PHE A 131 16.28 -14.66 -15.77
CA PHE A 131 16.03 -14.57 -14.33
C PHE A 131 15.78 -15.95 -13.70
N ASP A 132 16.53 -16.24 -12.65
CA ASP A 132 16.43 -17.49 -11.91
C ASP A 132 15.26 -17.45 -10.90
N PHE A 133 14.13 -18.04 -11.28
CA PHE A 133 12.95 -18.18 -10.44
C PHE A 133 13.12 -19.20 -9.29
N SER A 134 14.25 -19.93 -9.23
CA SER A 134 14.55 -20.85 -8.14
C SER A 134 15.36 -20.22 -7.01
N SER A 135 15.96 -19.03 -7.24
CA SER A 135 16.79 -18.35 -6.25
C SER A 135 15.95 -17.78 -5.10
N GLU A 136 16.05 -18.44 -3.94
CA GLU A 136 15.33 -18.04 -2.72
C GLU A 136 15.75 -16.66 -2.20
N GLU A 137 17.02 -16.30 -2.38
CA GLU A 137 17.61 -15.03 -1.94
C GLU A 137 17.11 -13.82 -2.75
N ASN A 138 16.57 -14.07 -3.95
CA ASN A 138 16.04 -13.03 -4.82
C ASN A 138 14.59 -12.66 -4.49
N VAL A 139 13.96 -13.29 -3.50
CA VAL A 139 12.65 -12.87 -2.99
C VAL A 139 12.78 -11.57 -2.21
N ASP A 140 11.90 -10.60 -2.47
CA ASP A 140 11.81 -9.37 -1.70
C ASP A 140 10.80 -9.53 -0.56
N CYS A 141 11.32 -9.80 0.64
CA CYS A 141 10.52 -9.85 1.85
C CYS A 141 10.06 -8.45 2.32
N LEU A 142 10.85 -7.41 2.04
CA LEU A 142 10.68 -6.08 2.61
C LEU A 142 9.53 -5.31 1.97
N VAL A 143 9.26 -5.51 0.68
CA VAL A 143 8.18 -4.80 -0.04
C VAL A 143 6.80 -5.00 0.60
N CYS A 144 6.55 -6.19 1.14
CA CYS A 144 5.30 -6.52 1.81
C CYS A 144 5.34 -6.23 3.31
N HIS A 145 6.52 -6.35 3.95
CA HIS A 145 6.64 -6.36 5.41
C HIS A 145 7.26 -5.09 6.02
N ASP A 146 7.74 -4.13 5.24
CA ASP A 146 8.24 -2.85 5.76
C ASP A 146 7.16 -2.11 6.55
N THR A 147 7.49 -1.63 7.76
CA THR A 147 6.61 -0.75 8.55
C THR A 147 7.17 0.65 8.76
N THR A 148 8.34 0.94 8.16
CA THR A 148 9.00 2.25 8.25
C THR A 148 8.47 3.27 7.26
N ASP A 149 7.74 2.83 6.23
CA ASP A 149 7.30 3.63 5.08
C ASP A 149 8.45 4.24 4.28
N THR A 150 9.66 3.69 4.43
CA THR A 150 10.85 4.13 3.69
C THR A 150 11.25 3.18 2.58
N TYR A 151 10.82 1.91 2.65
CA TYR A 151 11.20 0.92 1.66
C TYR A 151 10.52 1.20 0.32
N LYS A 152 11.33 1.42 -0.72
CA LYS A 152 10.83 1.61 -2.08
C LYS A 152 11.80 1.07 -3.12
N LYS A 153 11.29 0.22 -4.00
CA LYS A 153 12.02 -0.27 -5.18
C LYS A 153 12.30 0.88 -6.14
N PHE A 154 13.53 0.95 -6.64
CA PHE A 154 13.91 1.99 -7.57
C PHE A 154 13.23 1.75 -8.93
N PRO A 155 12.67 2.77 -9.59
CA PRO A 155 11.69 2.53 -10.64
C PRO A 155 12.23 1.93 -11.94
N THR A 156 13.55 1.78 -12.08
CA THR A 156 14.21 1.19 -13.27
C THR A 156 15.39 0.29 -12.90
N ALA A 157 15.41 -0.29 -11.68
CA ALA A 157 16.51 -1.14 -11.21
C ALA A 157 16.11 -2.61 -11.06
N ALA A 158 15.15 -3.10 -11.87
CA ALA A 158 14.77 -4.50 -11.89
C ALA A 158 14.41 -5.07 -10.50
N GLY A 159 13.63 -4.30 -9.73
CA GLY A 159 13.22 -4.67 -8.38
C GLY A 159 14.17 -4.24 -7.26
N HIS A 160 15.42 -3.83 -7.53
CA HIS A 160 16.27 -3.36 -6.43
C HIS A 160 15.84 -1.98 -5.90
N PRO A 161 15.97 -1.72 -4.58
CA PRO A 161 15.85 -0.37 -4.03
C PRO A 161 17.06 0.50 -4.41
N THR A 162 17.14 1.70 -3.85
CA THR A 162 18.27 2.60 -4.07
C THR A 162 19.34 2.34 -3.02
N TYR A 163 20.52 1.87 -3.43
CA TYR A 163 21.66 1.63 -2.51
C TYR A 163 22.60 2.84 -2.37
N VAL A 164 22.54 3.76 -3.33
CA VAL A 164 23.35 4.99 -3.34
C VAL A 164 22.49 6.16 -3.79
N ASP A 165 22.72 7.33 -3.22
CA ASP A 165 22.05 8.56 -3.61
C ASP A 165 22.17 8.80 -5.12
N LYS A 166 21.03 8.87 -5.83
CA LYS A 166 21.04 9.12 -7.28
C LYS A 166 19.80 9.90 -7.75
N PRO A 167 19.94 10.77 -8.76
CA PRO A 167 18.81 11.49 -9.32
C PRO A 167 17.90 10.57 -10.15
N PHE A 168 16.58 10.77 -10.07
CA PHE A 168 15.63 10.14 -10.98
C PHE A 168 14.41 11.02 -11.27
N PRO A 169 14.01 11.21 -12.55
CA PRO A 169 14.66 10.75 -13.78
C PRO A 169 16.10 11.26 -13.97
N LYS A 170 16.87 10.73 -14.93
CA LYS A 170 18.25 11.19 -15.18
C LYS A 170 18.27 12.72 -15.33
N LYS A 171 19.22 13.38 -14.68
CA LYS A 171 19.36 14.86 -14.62
C LYS A 171 18.25 15.62 -13.87
N SER A 172 17.35 14.92 -13.19
CA SER A 172 16.38 15.53 -12.28
C SER A 172 17.07 16.08 -11.03
N LYS A 173 16.53 17.16 -10.46
CA LYS A 173 16.91 17.66 -9.12
C LYS A 173 16.40 16.76 -7.99
N LYS A 174 15.46 15.85 -8.28
CA LYS A 174 14.93 14.89 -7.31
C LYS A 174 15.93 13.76 -7.07
N ILE A 175 16.59 13.79 -5.92
CA ILE A 175 17.50 12.73 -5.46
C ILE A 175 16.70 11.64 -4.76
N TRP A 176 16.90 10.40 -5.19
CA TRP A 176 16.48 9.21 -4.48
C TRP A 176 17.61 8.82 -3.55
N LYS A 177 17.32 8.80 -2.24
CA LYS A 177 18.30 8.52 -1.21
C LYS A 177 18.60 7.02 -1.11
N ALA A 178 19.83 6.70 -0.72
CA ALA A 178 20.18 5.37 -0.28
C ALA A 178 19.27 4.94 0.88
N LEU A 179 18.82 3.69 0.84
CA LEU A 179 17.95 3.13 1.88
C LEU A 179 18.80 2.50 2.99
N ASP A 180 18.41 2.75 4.23
CA ASP A 180 18.95 2.03 5.38
C ASP A 180 18.26 0.66 5.50
N LEU A 181 18.84 -0.34 4.84
CA LEU A 181 18.31 -1.70 4.78
C LEU A 181 18.27 -2.36 6.16
N THR A 182 19.23 -2.07 7.03
CA THR A 182 19.28 -2.59 8.40
C THR A 182 18.08 -2.11 9.20
N LYS A 183 17.80 -0.81 9.16
CA LYS A 183 16.63 -0.23 9.84
C LYS A 183 15.30 -0.79 9.31
N VAL A 184 15.18 -0.97 8.00
CA VAL A 184 13.98 -1.57 7.39
C VAL A 184 13.82 -3.03 7.84
N ALA A 185 14.88 -3.83 7.76
CA ALA A 185 14.87 -5.24 8.14
C ALA A 185 14.50 -5.45 9.62
N GLN A 186 14.97 -4.57 10.51
CA GLN A 186 14.65 -4.63 11.93
C GLN A 186 13.22 -4.17 12.27
N ALA A 187 12.56 -3.47 11.36
CA ALA A 187 11.20 -2.94 11.54
C ALA A 187 10.15 -3.73 10.76
N VAL A 188 10.47 -4.91 10.25
CA VAL A 188 9.49 -5.73 9.52
C VAL A 188 8.32 -6.14 10.42
N GLY A 189 7.13 -6.20 9.84
CA GLY A 189 5.89 -6.49 10.54
C GLY A 189 4.79 -6.99 9.63
N LYS A 190 3.54 -6.98 10.11
CA LYS A 190 2.39 -7.38 9.29
C LYS A 190 2.18 -6.38 8.15
N PRO A 191 1.87 -6.84 6.93
CA PRO A 191 1.57 -5.96 5.81
C PRO A 191 0.39 -5.03 6.12
N ARG A 192 0.48 -3.80 5.62
CA ARG A 192 -0.59 -2.79 5.64
C ARG A 192 -1.02 -2.46 4.20
N ARG A 193 -2.05 -1.62 4.06
CA ARG A 193 -2.56 -1.21 2.74
C ARG A 193 -1.48 -0.52 1.90
N GLU A 194 -0.61 0.24 2.54
CA GLU A 194 0.51 0.94 1.92
C GLU A 194 1.49 -0.03 1.25
N ASN A 195 1.78 -1.17 1.88
CA ASN A 195 2.68 -2.19 1.35
C ASN A 195 2.14 -2.82 0.07
N CYS A 196 0.85 -3.19 0.04
CA CYS A 196 0.19 -3.67 -1.17
C CYS A 196 0.13 -2.56 -2.23
N GLY A 197 -0.16 -1.35 -1.77
CA GLY A 197 -0.34 -0.14 -2.56
C GLY A 197 0.88 0.26 -3.38
N VAL A 198 2.10 -0.01 -2.93
CA VAL A 198 3.34 0.33 -3.67
C VAL A 198 3.35 -0.23 -5.10
N CYS A 199 2.63 -1.33 -5.33
CA CYS A 199 2.45 -1.97 -6.63
C CYS A 199 1.01 -1.89 -7.15
N HIS A 200 0.01 -1.96 -6.28
CA HIS A 200 -1.40 -2.06 -6.70
C HIS A 200 -2.06 -0.71 -7.00
N PHE A 201 -1.66 0.36 -6.29
CA PHE A 201 -2.16 1.72 -6.53
C PHE A 201 -1.45 2.38 -7.72
N TYR A 202 -0.20 1.97 -7.96
CA TYR A 202 0.65 2.54 -9.00
C TYR A 202 0.84 1.56 -10.15
N GLY A 203 0.18 1.83 -11.28
CA GLY A 203 0.23 0.99 -12.48
C GLY A 203 0.27 1.85 -13.74
N GLY A 204 0.74 1.33 -14.88
CA GLY A 204 0.71 2.08 -16.14
C GLY A 204 1.49 3.40 -16.15
N GLY A 205 2.38 3.62 -15.16
CA GLY A 205 3.23 4.81 -15.05
C GLY A 205 2.79 5.85 -14.02
N GLY A 206 1.69 5.65 -13.29
CA GLY A 206 1.22 6.60 -12.28
C GLY A 206 0.24 6.00 -11.28
N ASP A 207 -0.20 6.85 -10.35
CA ASP A 207 -1.22 6.55 -9.35
C ASP A 207 -2.61 6.48 -9.99
N GLY A 208 -3.41 5.46 -9.65
CA GLY A 208 -4.80 5.28 -10.14
C GLY A 208 -4.94 5.10 -11.66
N VAL A 209 -3.84 5.08 -12.42
CA VAL A 209 -3.85 5.11 -13.89
C VAL A 209 -4.48 3.85 -14.49
N LYS A 210 -4.21 2.67 -13.92
CA LYS A 210 -4.59 1.37 -14.50
C LYS A 210 -5.85 0.77 -13.86
N HIS A 211 -5.90 0.70 -12.54
CA HIS A 211 -7.05 0.22 -11.79
C HIS A 211 -7.70 1.45 -11.15
N GLY A 212 -8.99 1.65 -11.38
CA GLY A 212 -9.67 2.84 -10.88
C GLY A 212 -10.36 2.64 -9.55
N ASP A 213 -10.44 1.40 -9.08
CA ASP A 213 -10.91 1.01 -7.76
C ASP A 213 -9.81 1.05 -6.70
N LEU A 214 -8.54 1.15 -7.09
CA LEU A 214 -7.40 1.18 -6.17
C LEU A 214 -6.38 2.26 -6.57
N ASP A 215 -6.28 3.31 -5.76
CA ASP A 215 -5.32 4.42 -5.86
C ASP A 215 -4.76 4.79 -4.48
N SER A 216 -3.83 5.75 -4.41
CA SER A 216 -3.16 6.13 -3.14
C SER A 216 -4.10 6.60 -2.02
N SER A 217 -5.32 7.05 -2.33
CA SER A 217 -6.34 7.37 -1.31
C SER A 217 -6.76 6.15 -0.48
N MET A 218 -6.56 4.93 -0.99
CA MET A 218 -6.86 3.67 -0.30
C MET A 218 -5.85 3.31 0.79
N THR A 219 -4.79 4.11 0.97
CA THR A 219 -3.91 4.02 2.14
C THR A 219 -4.68 4.28 3.44
N ASN A 220 -5.45 5.37 3.51
CA ASN A 220 -6.28 5.73 4.66
C ASN A 220 -7.63 6.29 4.20
N PRO A 221 -8.48 5.45 3.57
CA PRO A 221 -9.72 5.93 2.96
C PRO A 221 -10.74 6.25 4.06
N PRO A 222 -11.63 7.24 3.87
CA PRO A 222 -12.85 7.32 4.65
C PRO A 222 -13.83 6.23 4.22
N ARG A 223 -14.80 5.89 5.07
CA ARG A 223 -15.85 4.90 4.82
C ARG A 223 -16.68 5.22 3.57
N THR A 224 -16.83 6.51 3.23
CA THR A 224 -17.53 6.96 2.03
C THR A 224 -16.82 6.59 0.74
N LEU A 225 -15.50 6.39 0.80
CA LEU A 225 -14.70 5.89 -0.32
C LEU A 225 -14.81 4.37 -0.39
N ASP A 226 -14.50 3.67 0.70
CA ASP A 226 -14.63 2.22 0.83
C ASP A 226 -15.10 1.82 2.23
N VAL A 227 -16.19 1.05 2.29
CA VAL A 227 -16.85 0.70 3.56
C VAL A 227 -16.08 -0.34 4.39
N HIS A 228 -15.23 -1.13 3.76
CA HIS A 228 -14.45 -2.19 4.41
C HIS A 228 -13.10 -1.65 4.88
N MET A 229 -12.43 -0.86 4.04
CA MET A 229 -11.11 -0.29 4.33
C MET A 229 -11.17 1.06 5.06
N GLY A 230 -12.35 1.67 5.17
CA GLY A 230 -12.56 2.96 5.83
C GLY A 230 -11.98 3.03 7.25
N VAL A 231 -11.12 4.01 7.51
CA VAL A 231 -10.43 4.19 8.80
C VAL A 231 -11.38 4.56 9.95
N ASP A 232 -12.54 5.09 9.61
CA ASP A 232 -13.69 5.43 10.45
C ASP A 232 -14.73 4.28 10.55
N GLY A 233 -14.35 3.06 10.13
CA GLY A 233 -15.19 1.88 10.15
C GLY A 233 -14.39 0.61 10.49
N LEU A 234 -14.54 -0.42 9.65
CA LEU A 234 -13.89 -1.71 9.83
C LEU A 234 -12.35 -1.64 9.70
N ASN A 235 -11.85 -0.63 8.97
CA ASN A 235 -10.43 -0.36 8.76
C ASN A 235 -9.63 -1.60 8.30
N PHE A 236 -10.22 -2.42 7.43
CA PHE A 236 -9.57 -3.64 6.94
C PHE A 236 -8.30 -3.32 6.16
N VAL A 237 -7.27 -4.13 6.39
CA VAL A 237 -6.13 -4.24 5.47
C VAL A 237 -6.45 -5.27 4.38
N CYS A 238 -5.70 -5.24 3.28
CA CYS A 238 -5.97 -6.11 2.13
C CYS A 238 -6.05 -7.59 2.51
N THR A 239 -5.20 -8.04 3.44
CA THR A 239 -5.12 -9.44 3.89
C THR A 239 -6.29 -9.91 4.74
N GLU A 240 -7.20 -9.02 5.16
CA GLU A 240 -8.44 -9.44 5.85
C GLU A 240 -9.39 -10.17 4.89
N CYS A 241 -9.42 -9.75 3.62
CA CYS A 241 -10.21 -10.35 2.54
C CYS A 241 -9.34 -11.25 1.65
N HIS A 242 -8.16 -10.76 1.25
CA HIS A 242 -7.12 -11.55 0.58
C HIS A 242 -6.34 -12.38 1.59
N SER A 243 -7.04 -13.29 2.25
CA SER A 243 -6.48 -14.23 3.21
C SER A 243 -5.30 -14.97 2.60
N THR A 244 -4.34 -15.29 3.46
CA THR A 244 -3.09 -15.95 3.07
C THR A 244 -2.91 -17.20 3.89
N ASP A 245 -2.56 -18.30 3.21
CA ASP A 245 -1.97 -19.47 3.81
C ASP A 245 -0.72 -19.85 3.01
N GLY A 246 0.40 -20.10 3.70
CA GLY A 246 1.69 -20.34 3.05
C GLY A 246 2.07 -19.26 2.02
N HIS A 247 1.92 -17.97 2.35
CA HIS A 247 2.15 -16.80 1.47
C HIS A 247 1.31 -16.75 0.19
N ASP A 248 0.32 -17.64 0.01
CA ASP A 248 -0.58 -17.64 -1.13
C ASP A 248 -1.79 -16.75 -0.85
N LEU A 249 -1.71 -15.49 -1.29
CA LEU A 249 -2.83 -14.54 -1.22
C LEU A 249 -3.96 -14.99 -2.15
N LYS A 250 -5.14 -15.22 -1.56
CA LYS A 250 -6.35 -15.60 -2.28
C LYS A 250 -6.99 -14.41 -2.99
N GLY A 251 -7.88 -14.71 -3.94
CA GLY A 251 -8.51 -13.74 -4.83
C GLY A 251 -7.71 -13.52 -6.11
N SER A 252 -8.37 -13.60 -7.26
CA SER A 252 -7.75 -13.45 -8.57
C SER A 252 -8.79 -13.01 -9.60
N HIS A 253 -8.44 -12.03 -10.44
CA HIS A 253 -9.31 -11.62 -11.54
C HIS A 253 -9.36 -12.65 -12.68
N TYR A 254 -8.41 -13.58 -12.74
CA TYR A 254 -8.38 -14.64 -13.76
C TYR A 254 -9.22 -15.87 -13.38
N THR A 255 -9.54 -16.00 -12.10
CA THR A 255 -10.31 -17.10 -11.53
C THR A 255 -11.28 -16.52 -10.51
N SER A 256 -12.03 -15.51 -10.94
CA SER A 256 -13.05 -14.88 -10.09
C SER A 256 -14.11 -15.92 -9.78
N VAL A 257 -14.32 -16.19 -8.49
CA VAL A 257 -15.46 -16.97 -8.05
C VAL A 257 -16.69 -16.14 -8.38
N GLY A 258 -17.62 -16.73 -9.14
CA GLY A 258 -18.87 -16.08 -9.51
C GLY A 258 -19.96 -16.28 -8.46
N LYS A 259 -19.98 -17.37 -7.73
CA LYS A 259 -20.90 -17.51 -6.61
C LYS A 259 -20.23 -18.40 -5.61
N ASP A 260 -20.05 -17.89 -4.41
CA ASP A 260 -19.53 -18.68 -3.34
C ASP A 260 -20.70 -19.30 -2.57
N ALA A 261 -20.85 -20.61 -2.73
CA ALA A 261 -21.90 -21.40 -2.11
C ALA A 261 -21.44 -22.07 -0.80
N HIS A 262 -20.18 -21.85 -0.39
CA HIS A 262 -19.64 -22.38 0.86
C HIS A 262 -20.33 -21.75 2.08
N GLY A 263 -20.75 -20.49 1.95
CA GLY A 263 -21.41 -19.72 2.99
C GLY A 263 -20.43 -18.80 3.72
N ILE A 264 -20.76 -18.41 4.95
CA ILE A 264 -19.90 -17.49 5.72
C ILE A 264 -18.69 -18.26 6.27
N ASP A 265 -17.50 -17.78 5.93
CA ASP A 265 -16.22 -18.34 6.35
C ASP A 265 -15.91 -18.02 7.81
N ILE A 266 -15.66 -19.06 8.59
CA ILE A 266 -15.17 -18.98 9.96
C ILE A 266 -13.63 -19.03 9.95
N PRO A 267 -12.93 -18.04 10.54
CA PRO A 267 -11.48 -18.03 10.52
C PRO A 267 -10.93 -19.28 11.20
N GLY A 268 -10.05 -20.01 10.51
CA GLY A 268 -9.38 -21.19 11.06
C GLY A 268 -10.15 -22.51 10.97
N ARG A 269 -11.31 -22.56 10.27
CA ARG A 269 -12.07 -23.81 10.06
C ARG A 269 -12.41 -24.11 8.60
N ASP A 270 -12.34 -23.11 7.72
CA ASP A 270 -12.77 -23.22 6.32
C ASP A 270 -11.59 -23.19 5.33
N ASP A 271 -11.88 -23.10 4.03
CA ASP A 271 -10.91 -23.16 2.92
C ASP A 271 -9.90 -22.00 2.85
N HIS A 272 -9.98 -21.09 3.82
CA HIS A 272 -9.17 -19.89 3.96
C HIS A 272 -9.26 -18.93 2.76
N ASN A 273 -10.35 -18.93 1.99
CA ASN A 273 -10.57 -18.04 0.85
C ASN A 273 -11.72 -17.05 1.08
N ARG A 274 -11.39 -15.89 1.64
CA ARG A 274 -12.37 -14.86 2.00
C ARG A 274 -12.56 -13.79 0.93
N ALA A 275 -12.09 -14.05 -0.28
CA ALA A 275 -12.10 -13.11 -1.38
C ALA A 275 -13.42 -13.15 -2.19
N SER A 276 -14.54 -13.46 -1.52
CA SER A 276 -15.90 -13.43 -2.04
C SER A 276 -16.77 -12.49 -1.18
N CYS A 277 -17.96 -12.12 -1.67
CA CYS A 277 -18.86 -11.31 -0.86
C CYS A 277 -19.56 -12.20 0.18
N GLU A 278 -19.95 -13.40 -0.26
CA GLU A 278 -20.75 -14.36 0.47
C GLU A 278 -19.98 -14.98 1.65
N SER A 279 -18.64 -15.02 1.60
CA SER A 279 -17.79 -15.46 2.73
C SER A 279 -17.98 -14.64 4.00
N CYS A 280 -18.54 -13.42 3.91
CA CYS A 280 -18.86 -12.58 5.06
C CYS A 280 -20.35 -12.23 5.15
N HIS A 281 -21.03 -12.13 4.01
CA HIS A 281 -22.40 -11.62 3.92
C HIS A 281 -23.47 -12.71 3.68
N GLY A 282 -23.05 -13.94 3.36
CA GLY A 282 -23.95 -15.01 2.92
C GLY A 282 -24.57 -14.76 1.55
N ASP A 283 -25.46 -15.66 1.13
CA ASP A 283 -26.11 -15.66 -0.19
C ASP A 283 -27.37 -14.78 -0.27
N LYS A 284 -27.94 -14.42 0.89
CA LYS A 284 -29.14 -13.60 1.04
C LYS A 284 -28.92 -12.45 2.04
N PRO A 285 -28.05 -11.47 1.72
CA PRO A 285 -27.67 -10.43 2.66
C PRO A 285 -28.75 -9.37 2.91
N HIS A 286 -29.79 -9.31 2.07
CA HIS A 286 -30.85 -8.31 2.20
C HIS A 286 -31.98 -8.86 3.07
N GLU A 287 -32.47 -8.04 4.00
CA GLU A 287 -33.65 -8.40 4.80
C GLU A 287 -34.87 -8.66 3.90
N GLU A 288 -35.68 -9.66 4.25
CA GLU A 288 -36.87 -10.03 3.49
C GLU A 288 -37.90 -8.89 3.36
N THR A 289 -37.85 -7.95 4.32
CA THR A 289 -38.69 -6.76 4.42
C THR A 289 -38.39 -5.69 3.36
N ILE A 290 -37.16 -5.66 2.81
CA ILE A 290 -36.71 -4.60 1.90
C ILE A 290 -37.16 -4.89 0.46
N ASN A 291 -37.15 -6.16 0.05
CA ASN A 291 -37.80 -6.75 -1.14
C ASN A 291 -37.16 -8.13 -1.41
N ASN A 292 -37.93 -9.21 -1.24
CA ASN A 292 -37.46 -10.59 -1.46
C ASN A 292 -36.84 -10.86 -2.84
N LYS A 293 -37.14 -10.04 -3.85
CA LYS A 293 -36.56 -10.18 -5.19
C LYS A 293 -35.11 -9.73 -5.30
N ILE A 294 -34.58 -8.92 -4.39
CA ILE A 294 -33.17 -8.51 -4.47
C ILE A 294 -32.27 -9.72 -4.19
N ASN A 295 -32.62 -10.55 -3.22
CA ASN A 295 -31.93 -11.82 -2.97
C ASN A 295 -32.08 -12.81 -4.16
N ASP A 296 -33.13 -12.72 -4.97
CA ASP A 296 -33.23 -13.53 -6.21
C ASP A 296 -32.18 -13.12 -7.26
N HIS A 297 -31.68 -11.88 -7.25
CA HIS A 297 -30.67 -11.42 -8.22
C HIS A 297 -29.30 -12.06 -7.99
N THR A 298 -28.97 -12.42 -6.74
CA THR A 298 -27.72 -13.12 -6.40
C THR A 298 -27.67 -14.53 -7.03
N ASN A 299 -28.82 -15.08 -7.43
CA ASN A 299 -28.89 -16.40 -8.10
C ASN A 299 -28.56 -16.38 -9.59
N LYS A 300 -28.64 -15.22 -10.27
CA LYS A 300 -28.44 -15.14 -11.73
C LYS A 300 -27.18 -14.40 -12.13
N VAL A 301 -26.71 -13.47 -11.31
CA VAL A 301 -25.52 -12.68 -11.62
C VAL A 301 -24.44 -13.10 -10.64
N ALA A 302 -23.60 -14.02 -11.11
CA ALA A 302 -22.53 -14.59 -10.35
C ALA A 302 -21.47 -13.49 -10.06
N CYS A 303 -21.45 -12.97 -8.82
CA CYS A 303 -20.50 -12.03 -8.19
C CYS A 303 -20.56 -10.60 -8.71
N GLN A 304 -20.70 -10.43 -10.03
CA GLN A 304 -20.95 -9.13 -10.63
C GLN A 304 -22.24 -8.49 -10.11
N ALA A 305 -23.21 -9.21 -9.52
CA ALA A 305 -24.41 -8.58 -8.96
C ALA A 305 -24.05 -7.68 -7.78
N CYS A 306 -23.34 -8.24 -6.79
CA CYS A 306 -22.97 -7.51 -5.59
C CYS A 306 -22.07 -6.33 -5.97
N GLN A 307 -21.06 -6.55 -6.80
CA GLN A 307 -20.15 -5.48 -7.22
C GLN A 307 -20.83 -4.45 -8.12
N ALA A 308 -21.68 -4.84 -9.07
CA ALA A 308 -22.38 -3.89 -9.94
C ALA A 308 -23.39 -3.02 -9.17
N CYS A 309 -24.03 -3.56 -8.14
CA CYS A 309 -24.96 -2.79 -7.30
C CYS A 309 -24.23 -1.96 -6.23
N HIS A 310 -23.19 -2.50 -5.59
CA HIS A 310 -22.52 -1.85 -4.46
C HIS A 310 -21.25 -1.06 -4.83
N ILE A 311 -20.76 -1.17 -6.07
CA ILE A 311 -19.64 -0.38 -6.62
C ILE A 311 -20.11 0.30 -7.92
N PRO A 312 -21.04 1.27 -7.83
CA PRO A 312 -21.64 1.88 -9.02
C PRO A 312 -20.68 2.80 -9.78
N THR A 313 -19.65 3.31 -9.11
CA THR A 313 -18.63 4.21 -9.66
C THR A 313 -17.26 3.88 -9.09
N TYR A 314 -16.22 4.17 -9.86
CA TYR A 314 -14.81 4.02 -9.48
C TYR A 314 -14.08 5.34 -9.74
N ALA A 315 -12.79 5.41 -9.40
CA ALA A 315 -11.95 6.61 -9.42
C ALA A 315 -12.48 7.72 -8.50
N LYS A 316 -13.10 7.30 -7.38
CA LYS A 316 -13.72 8.19 -6.38
C LYS A 316 -12.70 8.85 -5.44
N GLY A 317 -11.47 8.33 -5.37
CA GLY A 317 -10.41 8.80 -4.47
C GLY A 317 -9.82 10.18 -4.77
N GLY A 318 -10.34 10.87 -5.78
CA GLY A 318 -9.77 12.11 -6.31
C GLY A 318 -8.55 11.90 -7.21
N VAL A 319 -8.17 10.64 -7.47
CA VAL A 319 -7.15 10.25 -8.43
C VAL A 319 -7.83 9.71 -9.69
N PRO A 320 -7.61 10.34 -10.85
CA PRO A 320 -8.28 9.92 -12.06
C PRO A 320 -7.64 8.68 -12.70
N SER A 321 -8.48 7.85 -13.30
CA SER A 321 -8.03 6.70 -14.09
C SER A 321 -7.95 7.01 -15.56
N LYS A 322 -6.98 6.38 -16.24
CA LYS A 322 -6.82 6.54 -17.68
C LYS A 322 -7.76 5.59 -18.41
N THR A 323 -8.68 6.16 -19.18
CA THR A 323 -9.65 5.42 -20.00
C THR A 323 -9.20 5.28 -21.46
N TRP A 324 -8.29 6.14 -21.92
CA TRP A 324 -7.81 6.14 -23.29
C TRP A 324 -6.29 6.37 -23.37
N TRP A 325 -5.61 5.55 -24.17
CA TRP A 325 -4.18 5.71 -24.48
C TRP A 325 -3.93 5.44 -25.97
N ASP A 326 -3.66 6.50 -26.73
CA ASP A 326 -3.33 6.40 -28.15
C ASP A 326 -1.81 6.44 -28.38
N TRP A 327 -1.24 5.28 -28.72
CA TRP A 327 0.19 5.16 -29.04
C TRP A 327 0.56 5.72 -30.43
N SER A 328 -0.39 5.95 -31.35
CA SER A 328 -0.13 6.42 -32.72
C SER A 328 0.34 7.89 -32.81
N THR A 329 0.10 8.65 -31.74
CA THR A 329 0.51 10.06 -31.60
C THR A 329 1.85 10.22 -30.89
N ALA A 330 2.42 9.13 -30.35
CA ALA A 330 3.67 9.18 -29.61
C ALA A 330 4.82 9.71 -30.49
N GLY A 331 5.64 10.61 -29.93
CA GLY A 331 6.81 11.17 -30.60
C GLY A 331 6.52 12.32 -31.57
N ARG A 332 5.25 12.68 -31.81
CA ARG A 332 4.92 13.92 -32.51
C ARG A 332 5.36 15.11 -31.65
N MET A 333 5.96 16.10 -32.29
CA MET A 333 6.30 17.38 -31.66
C MET A 333 5.38 18.44 -32.25
N ASP A 334 4.95 19.40 -31.44
CA ASP A 334 4.29 20.57 -32.00
C ASP A 334 5.30 21.50 -32.69
N ALA A 335 4.82 22.53 -33.39
CA ALA A 335 5.65 23.49 -34.09
C ALA A 335 6.61 24.28 -33.17
N THR A 336 6.46 24.16 -31.84
CA THR A 336 7.34 24.78 -30.84
C THR A 336 8.39 23.82 -30.27
N PHE A 337 8.58 22.64 -30.87
CA PHE A 337 9.46 21.57 -30.37
C PHE A 337 9.12 21.09 -28.95
N VAL A 338 7.89 21.35 -28.48
CA VAL A 338 7.38 20.77 -27.26
C VAL A 338 6.88 19.37 -27.63
N LYS A 339 7.31 18.36 -26.86
CA LYS A 339 6.81 16.99 -27.04
C LYS A 339 5.30 17.02 -26.89
N ILE A 340 4.57 16.56 -27.91
CA ILE A 340 3.17 16.20 -27.75
C ILE A 340 3.19 14.98 -26.84
N VAL A 341 2.98 15.23 -25.55
CA VAL A 341 2.73 14.15 -24.60
C VAL A 341 1.43 13.51 -25.07
N VAL A 342 1.46 12.20 -25.31
CA VAL A 342 0.34 11.36 -25.76
C VAL A 342 -0.98 11.95 -25.29
N GLN A 343 -1.85 12.34 -26.22
CA GLN A 343 -3.05 13.11 -25.91
C GLN A 343 -3.91 12.35 -24.88
N PHE A 344 -4.08 12.93 -23.69
CA PHE A 344 -4.77 12.30 -22.57
C PHE A 344 -6.20 12.82 -22.50
N SER A 345 -7.18 11.90 -22.47
CA SER A 345 -8.50 12.23 -21.96
C SER A 345 -8.60 11.65 -20.56
N THR A 346 -8.63 12.53 -19.58
CA THR A 346 -8.87 12.19 -18.18
C THR A 346 -10.34 12.46 -17.93
N LEU A 347 -11.16 11.42 -17.80
CA LEU A 347 -12.56 11.61 -17.42
C LEU A 347 -12.57 11.89 -15.91
N LEU A 348 -12.65 13.16 -15.51
CA LEU A 348 -13.16 13.49 -14.19
C LEU A 348 -14.65 13.16 -14.23
N CYS A 349 -15.06 12.05 -13.62
CA CYS A 349 -16.46 11.92 -13.23
C CYS A 349 -16.70 12.92 -12.10
N LEU A 350 -17.45 13.98 -12.41
CA LEU A 350 -18.02 14.92 -11.45
C LEU A 350 -19.07 14.24 -10.57
#